data_AF-F9F977-F1
#
_entry.id   AF-F9F977-F1
#
_cell.length_a   1.000
_cell.length_b   1.000
_cell.length_c   1.000
_cell.angle_alpha   90.00
_cell.angle_beta   90.00
_cell.angle_gamma   90.00
#
_symmetry.space_group_name_H-M   'P 1'
#
loop_
_entity.id
_entity.type
_entity.pdbx_description
1 polymer ?
#
loop_
_entity_poly.entity_id
_entity_poly.type
_entity_poly.pdbx_seq_one_letter_code
_entity_poly.pdbx_strand_id
1 'polypeptide(L)'
;MAGQEIHSDYKAMKEATEMAKRSDTIFTTCIGAGIGLNCSEFFDIVTVDEASQQTEPSSLVPLVKGCSQATLVGDYVQLRPTVNQTALALDFDISLFERLYTKVKHSKGNVGLRALMLDTQYQPESPSHSIVVLTPYTRQAEVLKRMLSSIPYRIEVSSIDRFQGREADVIVFVTVRCKEHREIGFLKDMRRMNVALTRARSALIVVGSRVTLTEGTADEESASMWRRLLGSLTKVKLEVPVKGSVKKGWS
;
A
#
# COMPACT_ATOMS: atom_id res chain seq x y z
N MET A 1 9.53 17.87 0.93
CA MET A 1 10.38 18.77 0.13
C MET A 1 9.58 19.19 -1.10
N ALA A 2 8.65 20.11 -0.91
CA ALA A 2 7.78 20.63 -1.96
C ALA A 2 8.04 22.13 -2.07
N GLY A 3 8.33 22.61 -3.28
CA GLY A 3 8.25 24.02 -3.66
C GLY A 3 9.46 24.94 -3.37
N GLN A 4 10.35 24.62 -2.42
CA GLN A 4 11.39 25.59 -2.01
C GLN A 4 12.72 25.54 -2.78
N GLU A 5 13.03 24.49 -3.55
CA GLU A 5 14.33 24.36 -4.24
C GLU A 5 14.30 24.74 -5.73
N ILE A 6 13.13 25.10 -6.25
CA ILE A 6 12.95 25.32 -7.69
C ILE A 6 13.40 26.74 -8.14
N HIS A 7 13.49 27.68 -7.20
CA HIS A 7 13.80 29.09 -7.50
C HIS A 7 15.30 29.44 -7.45
N SER A 8 16.17 28.56 -6.97
CA SER A 8 17.61 28.88 -6.79
C SER A 8 18.47 28.61 -8.03
N ASP A 9 17.99 27.83 -9.00
CA ASP A 9 18.76 27.47 -10.20
C ASP A 9 17.94 27.67 -11.49
N TYR A 10 17.98 28.91 -11.99
CA TYR A 10 17.33 29.30 -13.26
C TYR A 10 17.79 28.46 -14.45
N LYS A 11 19.04 27.97 -14.45
CA LYS A 11 19.57 27.17 -15.55
C LYS A 11 18.96 25.78 -15.54
N ALA A 12 18.93 25.12 -14.38
CA ALA A 12 18.28 23.82 -14.22
C ALA A 12 16.78 23.88 -14.58
N MET A 13 16.09 24.96 -14.18
CA MET A 13 14.69 25.21 -14.54
C MET A 13 14.48 25.30 -16.06
N LYS A 14 15.36 26.03 -16.75
CA LYS A 14 15.29 26.18 -18.20
C LYS A 14 15.54 24.84 -18.91
N GLU A 15 16.54 24.08 -18.48
CA GLU A 15 16.83 22.75 -19.03
C GLU A 15 15.67 21.77 -18.80
N ALA A 16 15.05 21.80 -17.62
CA ALA A 16 13.91 20.95 -17.31
C ALA A 16 12.65 21.31 -18.12
N THR A 17 12.40 22.61 -18.35
CA THR A 17 11.32 23.07 -19.24
C THR A 17 11.52 22.57 -20.67
N GLU A 18 12.72 22.72 -21.22
CA GLU A 18 13.01 22.27 -22.58
C GLU A 18 12.97 20.74 -22.69
N MET A 19 13.37 20.03 -21.64
CA MET A 19 13.22 18.58 -21.56
C MET A 19 11.75 18.16 -21.54
N ALA A 20 10.89 18.85 -20.78
CA ALA A 20 9.46 18.54 -20.75
C ALA A 20 8.82 18.73 -22.13
N LYS A 21 9.11 19.85 -22.81
CA LYS A 21 8.56 20.15 -24.15
C LYS A 21 8.95 19.15 -25.23
N ARG A 22 10.14 18.55 -25.15
CA ARG A 22 10.61 17.54 -26.11
C ARG A 22 10.23 16.11 -25.75
N SER A 23 9.65 15.89 -24.57
CA SER A 23 9.35 14.54 -24.08
C SER A 23 8.00 14.07 -24.60
N ASP A 24 7.95 12.85 -25.12
CA ASP A 24 6.69 12.21 -25.52
C ASP A 24 5.85 11.74 -24.31
N THR A 25 6.48 11.62 -23.14
CA THR A 25 5.83 11.14 -21.91
C THR A 25 6.45 11.81 -20.68
N ILE A 26 5.60 12.26 -19.76
CA ILE A 26 6.00 12.90 -18.51
C ILE A 26 5.45 12.09 -17.33
N PHE A 27 6.34 11.66 -16.44
CA PHE A 27 5.97 11.02 -15.17
C PHE A 27 5.97 12.06 -14.05
N THR A 28 4.85 12.16 -13.33
CA THR A 28 4.72 13.07 -12.19
C THR A 28 3.67 12.53 -11.20
N THR A 29 3.65 13.08 -9.98
CA THR A 29 2.55 12.82 -9.06
C THR A 29 1.30 13.58 -9.51
N CYS A 30 0.10 13.14 -9.10
CA CYS A 30 -1.12 13.82 -9.52
C CYS A 30 -1.13 15.32 -9.15
N ILE A 31 -0.68 15.67 -7.93
CA ILE A 31 -0.51 17.07 -7.53
C ILE A 31 0.62 17.74 -8.31
N GLY A 32 1.71 17.02 -8.58
CA GLY A 32 2.83 17.45 -9.41
C GLY A 32 2.47 17.84 -10.83
N ALA A 33 1.35 17.35 -11.37
CA ALA A 33 0.84 17.76 -12.69
C ALA A 33 0.30 19.21 -12.68
N GLY A 34 -0.09 19.73 -11.52
CA GLY A 34 -0.67 21.08 -11.38
C GLY A 34 0.32 22.15 -10.91
N ILE A 35 1.57 21.78 -10.60
CA ILE A 35 2.58 22.69 -10.03
C ILE A 35 3.87 22.72 -10.86
N GLY A 36 4.66 23.77 -10.68
CA GLY A 36 5.99 23.92 -11.29
C GLY A 36 5.92 23.93 -12.82
N LEU A 37 6.82 23.17 -13.45
CA LEU A 37 6.95 23.06 -14.90
C LEU A 37 5.64 22.68 -15.59
N ASN A 38 4.82 21.88 -14.93
CA ASN A 38 3.62 21.34 -15.54
C ASN A 38 2.42 22.28 -15.45
N CYS A 39 2.48 23.40 -14.72
CA CYS A 39 1.34 24.30 -14.52
C CYS A 39 0.67 24.73 -15.84
N SER A 40 1.46 24.99 -16.87
CA SER A 40 0.99 25.51 -18.16
C SER A 40 0.89 24.45 -19.26
N GLU A 41 1.28 23.21 -18.98
CA GLU A 41 1.24 22.12 -19.97
C GLU A 41 -0.15 21.49 -20.07
N PHE A 42 -0.49 20.98 -21.25
CA PHE A 42 -1.73 20.26 -21.51
C PHE A 42 -1.43 18.81 -21.90
N PHE A 43 -2.29 17.89 -21.50
CA PHE A 43 -2.12 16.46 -21.68
C PHE A 43 -3.40 15.86 -22.25
N ASP A 44 -3.39 15.48 -23.52
CA ASP A 44 -4.53 14.82 -24.17
C ASP A 44 -4.79 13.42 -23.62
N ILE A 45 -3.71 12.71 -23.26
CA ILE A 45 -3.75 11.34 -22.74
C ILE A 45 -3.18 11.33 -21.32
N VAL A 46 -3.97 10.87 -20.35
CA VAL A 46 -3.56 10.78 -18.96
C VAL A 46 -3.71 9.34 -18.46
N THR A 47 -2.63 8.80 -17.90
CA THR A 47 -2.68 7.54 -17.15
C THR A 47 -2.39 7.81 -15.69
N VAL A 48 -3.29 7.37 -14.81
CA VAL A 48 -3.13 7.45 -13.35
C VAL A 48 -2.96 6.04 -12.81
N ASP A 49 -1.76 5.73 -12.33
CA ASP A 49 -1.48 4.48 -11.61
C ASP A 49 -1.78 4.65 -10.12
N GLU A 50 -2.08 3.55 -9.42
CA GLU A 50 -2.53 3.52 -8.02
C GLU A 50 -3.70 4.50 -7.76
N ALA A 51 -4.60 4.65 -8.73
CA ALA A 51 -5.70 5.60 -8.71
C ALA A 51 -6.68 5.36 -7.55
N SER A 52 -6.75 4.13 -7.02
CA SER A 52 -7.55 3.83 -5.82
C SER A 52 -6.99 4.42 -4.53
N GLN A 53 -5.70 4.76 -4.49
CA GLN A 53 -5.02 5.43 -3.37
C GLN A 53 -5.00 6.96 -3.49
N GLN A 54 -5.54 7.53 -4.57
CA GLN A 54 -5.63 8.97 -4.76
C GLN A 54 -7.01 9.50 -4.36
N THR A 55 -7.06 10.61 -3.62
CA THR A 55 -8.35 11.30 -3.41
C THR A 55 -8.88 11.76 -4.77
N GLU A 56 -10.21 11.84 -4.90
CA GLU A 56 -10.83 12.31 -6.14
C GLU A 56 -10.27 13.68 -6.58
N PRO A 57 -10.14 14.70 -5.71
CA PRO A 57 -9.52 15.97 -6.07
C PRO A 57 -8.09 15.82 -6.60
N SER A 58 -7.29 14.93 -6.01
CA SER A 58 -5.90 14.70 -6.47
C SER A 58 -5.89 14.12 -7.89
N SER A 59 -6.72 13.11 -8.15
CA SER A 59 -6.82 12.48 -9.47
C SER A 59 -7.32 13.44 -10.56
N LEU A 60 -8.14 14.44 -10.19
CA LEU A 60 -8.66 15.43 -11.12
C LEU A 60 -7.59 16.42 -11.61
N VAL A 61 -6.54 16.69 -10.83
CA VAL A 61 -5.48 17.65 -11.19
C VAL A 61 -4.89 17.38 -12.59
N PRO A 62 -4.42 16.17 -12.93
CA PRO A 62 -3.95 15.90 -14.30
C PRO A 62 -5.10 15.82 -15.33
N LEU A 63 -6.30 15.39 -14.91
CA LEU A 63 -7.44 15.20 -15.84
C LEU A 63 -8.01 16.52 -16.37
N VAL A 64 -7.94 17.61 -15.60
CA VAL A 64 -8.42 18.93 -16.06
C VAL A 64 -7.44 19.65 -16.99
N LYS A 65 -6.30 19.03 -17.32
CA LYS A 65 -5.23 19.61 -18.17
C LYS A 65 -5.49 19.37 -19.66
N GLY A 66 -6.74 19.39 -20.10
CA GLY A 66 -7.12 19.12 -21.50
C GLY A 66 -7.25 17.64 -21.86
N CYS A 67 -7.35 16.75 -20.87
CA CYS A 67 -7.44 15.31 -21.11
C CYS A 67 -8.66 14.93 -21.96
N SER A 68 -8.43 14.26 -23.07
CA SER A 68 -9.44 13.68 -23.95
C SER A 68 -9.57 12.17 -23.77
N GLN A 69 -8.50 11.49 -23.31
CA GLN A 69 -8.49 10.06 -23.00
C GLN A 69 -7.78 9.78 -21.68
N ALA A 70 -8.50 9.20 -20.72
CA ALA A 70 -7.96 8.86 -19.40
C ALA A 70 -7.96 7.34 -19.17
N THR A 71 -6.87 6.81 -18.64
CA THR A 71 -6.78 5.45 -18.09
C THR A 71 -6.50 5.53 -16.60
N LEU A 72 -7.39 4.97 -15.78
CA LEU A 72 -7.21 4.88 -14.33
C LEU A 72 -6.93 3.43 -13.97
N VAL A 73 -5.77 3.18 -13.38
CA VAL A 73 -5.33 1.85 -12.93
C VAL A 73 -5.32 1.85 -11.41
N GLY A 74 -5.93 0.85 -10.79
CA GLY A 74 -5.97 0.74 -9.35
C GLY A 74 -6.75 -0.48 -8.88
N ASP A 75 -6.70 -0.70 -7.57
CA ASP A 75 -7.44 -1.77 -6.90
C ASP A 75 -8.31 -1.18 -5.78
N TYR A 76 -9.62 -1.16 -6.01
CA TYR A 76 -10.60 -0.62 -5.06
C TYR A 76 -10.85 -1.54 -3.86
N VAL A 77 -10.26 -2.75 -3.80
CA VAL A 77 -10.30 -3.62 -2.61
C VAL A 77 -8.99 -3.58 -1.80
N GLN A 78 -7.98 -2.83 -2.25
CA GLN A 78 -6.77 -2.46 -1.50
C GLN A 78 -6.92 -1.09 -0.82
N LEU A 79 -5.83 -0.45 -0.39
CA LEU A 79 -5.91 0.78 0.41
C LEU A 79 -6.57 1.93 -0.35
N ARG A 80 -7.34 2.70 0.40
CA ARG A 80 -7.86 4.01 0.03
C ARG A 80 -6.85 5.12 0.36
N PRO A 81 -7.06 6.35 -0.15
CA PRO A 81 -6.28 7.50 0.24
C PRO A 81 -6.37 7.73 1.75
N THR A 82 -5.27 8.14 2.36
CA THR A 82 -5.27 8.52 3.78
C THR A 82 -5.85 9.92 3.94
N VAL A 83 -6.95 10.03 4.68
CA VAL A 83 -7.62 11.30 4.99
C VAL A 83 -7.84 11.46 6.50
N ASN A 84 -8.10 12.68 6.96
CA ASN A 84 -8.45 12.91 8.37
C ASN A 84 -9.89 12.44 8.67
N GLN A 85 -10.26 12.37 9.96
CA GLN A 85 -11.56 11.84 10.37
C GLN A 85 -12.75 12.64 9.82
N THR A 86 -12.62 13.97 9.71
CA THR A 86 -13.67 14.83 9.15
C THR A 86 -13.90 14.54 7.67
N ALA A 87 -12.83 14.41 6.90
CA ALA A 87 -12.87 14.08 5.48
C ALA A 87 -13.39 12.65 5.27
N LEU A 88 -12.99 11.71 6.13
CA LEU A 88 -13.51 10.33 6.11
C LEU A 88 -15.04 10.30 6.34
N ALA A 89 -15.56 11.10 7.26
CA ALA A 89 -17.00 11.20 7.52
C ALA A 89 -17.79 11.81 6.33
N LEU A 90 -17.09 12.43 5.38
CA LEU A 90 -17.63 13.00 4.15
C LEU A 90 -17.27 12.16 2.92
N ASP A 91 -16.80 10.92 3.12
CA ASP A 91 -16.41 9.97 2.06
C ASP A 91 -15.28 10.47 1.12
N PHE A 92 -14.41 11.38 1.59
CA PHE A 92 -13.27 11.88 0.80
C PHE A 92 -12.17 10.82 0.57
N ASP A 93 -12.25 9.67 1.25
CA ASP A 93 -11.42 8.50 0.99
C ASP A 93 -11.93 7.67 -0.20
N ILE A 94 -13.14 7.93 -0.71
CA ILE A 94 -13.61 7.29 -1.95
C ILE A 94 -12.90 7.94 -3.14
N SER A 95 -12.05 7.17 -3.80
CA SER A 95 -11.31 7.63 -4.99
C SER A 95 -12.23 7.82 -6.20
N LEU A 96 -11.77 8.65 -7.16
CA LEU A 96 -12.41 8.77 -8.47
C LEU A 96 -12.53 7.41 -9.16
N PHE A 97 -11.48 6.59 -9.07
CA PHE A 97 -11.46 5.22 -9.60
C PHE A 97 -12.57 4.37 -8.99
N GLU A 98 -12.67 4.31 -7.66
CA GLU A 98 -13.68 3.49 -6.97
C GLU A 98 -15.10 3.95 -7.32
N ARG A 99 -15.33 5.27 -7.35
CA ARG A 99 -16.63 5.84 -7.73
C ARG A 99 -17.01 5.50 -9.17
N LEU A 100 -16.08 5.57 -10.12
CA LEU A 100 -16.35 5.26 -11.52
C LEU A 100 -16.53 3.75 -11.75
N TYR A 101 -15.67 2.94 -11.16
CA TYR A 101 -15.70 1.48 -11.29
C TYR A 101 -17.00 0.88 -10.74
N THR A 102 -17.44 1.32 -9.56
CA THR A 102 -18.72 0.90 -8.97
C THR A 102 -19.91 1.34 -9.81
N LYS A 103 -19.93 2.58 -10.33
CA LYS A 103 -20.98 3.05 -11.27
C LYS A 103 -21.07 2.19 -12.52
N VAL A 104 -19.94 1.81 -13.14
CA VAL A 104 -19.93 0.95 -14.34
C VAL A 104 -20.51 -0.43 -14.06
N LYS A 105 -20.24 -1.03 -12.89
CA LYS A 105 -20.84 -2.32 -12.51
C LYS A 105 -22.36 -2.26 -12.39
N HIS A 106 -22.92 -1.12 -12.00
CA HIS A 106 -24.36 -0.96 -11.76
C HIS A 106 -25.13 -0.37 -12.97
N SER A 107 -24.45 0.29 -13.91
CA SER A 107 -25.07 0.90 -15.09
C SER A 107 -24.67 0.17 -16.37
N LYS A 108 -25.53 -0.73 -16.88
CA LYS A 108 -25.39 -1.27 -18.23
C LYS A 108 -25.61 -0.13 -19.25
N GLY A 109 -24.52 0.43 -19.78
CA GLY A 109 -24.58 1.32 -20.96
C GLY A 109 -24.07 2.75 -20.83
N ASN A 110 -23.13 3.06 -19.92
CA ASN A 110 -22.50 4.38 -19.93
C ASN A 110 -21.56 4.54 -21.13
N VAL A 111 -21.98 5.34 -22.11
CA VAL A 111 -21.17 5.74 -23.26
C VAL A 111 -19.93 6.48 -22.74
N GLY A 112 -18.73 5.97 -23.06
CA GLY A 112 -17.44 6.60 -22.71
C GLY A 112 -16.70 6.03 -21.49
N LEU A 113 -17.30 5.12 -20.71
CA LEU A 113 -16.64 4.46 -19.57
C LEU A 113 -16.53 2.96 -19.80
N ARG A 114 -15.31 2.42 -19.72
CA ARG A 114 -15.03 0.99 -19.80
C ARG A 114 -14.26 0.57 -18.56
N ALA A 115 -14.71 -0.50 -17.91
CA ALA A 115 -14.00 -1.12 -16.79
C ALA A 115 -13.50 -2.50 -17.23
N LEU A 116 -12.20 -2.73 -17.07
CA LEU A 116 -11.55 -4.01 -17.33
C LEU A 116 -10.95 -4.51 -16.02
N MET A 117 -11.24 -5.75 -15.66
CA MET A 117 -10.59 -6.43 -14.53
C MET A 117 -9.55 -7.38 -15.10
N LEU A 118 -8.29 -7.22 -14.68
CA LEU A 118 -7.26 -8.22 -14.92
C LEU A 118 -7.47 -9.34 -13.90
N ASP A 119 -7.82 -10.53 -14.37
CA ASP A 119 -8.18 -11.69 -13.56
C ASP A 119 -7.03 -12.70 -13.38
N THR A 120 -6.02 -12.59 -14.24
CA THR A 120 -4.85 -13.45 -14.25
C THR A 120 -3.68 -12.72 -13.62
N GLN A 121 -3.18 -13.26 -12.50
CA GLN A 121 -2.02 -12.74 -11.80
C GLN A 121 -0.75 -13.38 -12.35
N TYR A 122 0.16 -12.56 -12.89
CA TYR A 122 1.49 -13.00 -13.33
C TYR A 122 2.54 -12.41 -12.39
N GLN A 123 3.40 -13.26 -11.82
CA GLN A 123 4.48 -12.83 -10.94
C GLN A 123 5.81 -13.38 -11.47
N PRO A 124 6.71 -12.53 -12.00
CA PRO A 124 7.95 -12.99 -12.63
C PRO A 124 8.88 -13.62 -11.59
N GLU A 125 9.54 -14.73 -11.94
CA GLU A 125 10.53 -15.39 -11.08
C GLU A 125 11.76 -14.48 -10.86
N SER A 126 12.14 -14.26 -9.60
CA SER A 126 13.36 -13.53 -9.24
C SER A 126 14.49 -14.51 -8.92
N PRO A 127 15.73 -14.28 -9.40
CA PRO A 127 16.86 -15.19 -9.17
C PRO A 127 17.38 -15.20 -7.72
N SER A 128 17.03 -14.19 -6.91
CA SER A 128 17.35 -14.13 -5.48
C SER A 128 16.08 -14.08 -4.64
N HIS A 129 15.93 -15.04 -3.73
CA HIS A 129 14.79 -15.08 -2.81
C HIS A 129 14.80 -13.86 -1.88
N SER A 130 13.81 -13.00 -2.06
CA SER A 130 13.57 -11.81 -1.25
C SER A 130 12.71 -12.17 -0.02
N ILE A 131 13.19 -11.81 1.17
CA ILE A 131 12.45 -11.97 2.43
C ILE A 131 12.10 -10.60 2.97
N VAL A 132 10.81 -10.37 3.21
CA VAL A 132 10.30 -9.13 3.79
C VAL A 132 9.47 -9.42 5.02
N VAL A 133 9.74 -8.71 6.10
CA VAL A 133 8.92 -8.71 7.31
C VAL A 133 7.94 -7.55 7.23
N LEU A 134 6.65 -7.86 7.22
CA LEU A 134 5.57 -6.88 7.23
C LEU A 134 4.94 -6.80 8.61
N THR A 135 4.59 -5.59 9.03
CA THR A 135 3.86 -5.37 10.27
C THR A 135 2.91 -4.17 10.13
N PRO A 136 1.72 -4.19 10.74
CA PRO A 136 0.78 -3.08 10.61
C PRO A 136 1.21 -1.81 11.37
N TYR A 137 2.20 -1.90 12.26
CA TYR A 137 2.60 -0.77 13.12
C TYR A 137 4.00 -0.26 12.77
N THR A 138 4.11 0.99 12.33
CA THR A 138 5.38 1.61 11.94
C THR A 138 6.45 1.56 13.04
N ARG A 139 6.07 1.80 14.30
CA ARG A 139 6.98 1.67 15.45
C ARG A 139 7.51 0.24 15.62
N GLN A 140 6.67 -0.76 15.37
CA GLN A 140 7.11 -2.15 15.39
C GLN A 140 8.11 -2.43 14.26
N ALA A 141 7.85 -1.89 13.06
CA ALA A 141 8.76 -2.04 11.93
C ALA A 141 10.16 -1.49 12.26
N GLU A 142 10.25 -0.34 12.94
CA GLU A 142 11.52 0.24 13.40
C GLU A 142 12.24 -0.66 14.41
N VAL A 143 11.53 -1.21 15.38
CA VAL A 143 12.09 -2.15 16.37
C VAL A 143 12.60 -3.42 15.69
N LEU A 144 11.77 -4.04 14.85
CA LEU A 144 12.13 -5.24 14.10
C LEU A 144 13.33 -5.00 13.18
N LYS A 145 13.39 -3.84 12.51
CA LYS A 145 14.54 -3.47 11.66
C LYS A 145 15.84 -3.43 12.46
N ARG A 146 15.83 -2.92 13.69
CA ARG A 146 17.00 -2.89 14.58
C ARG A 146 17.35 -4.28 15.12
N MET A 147 16.37 -5.12 15.43
CA MET A 147 16.62 -6.47 15.93
C MET A 147 17.22 -7.37 14.83
N LEU A 148 16.66 -7.26 13.62
CA LEU A 148 17.02 -8.09 12.47
C LEU A 148 18.29 -7.62 11.76
N SER A 149 18.80 -6.40 12.05
CA SER A 149 20.08 -5.94 11.48
C SER A 149 21.28 -6.76 11.94
N SER A 150 21.14 -7.52 13.03
CA SER A 150 22.16 -8.45 13.52
C SER A 150 22.24 -9.76 12.73
N ILE A 151 21.24 -10.05 11.89
CA ILE A 151 21.18 -11.28 11.10
C ILE A 151 21.99 -11.06 9.80
N PRO A 152 22.90 -11.98 9.42
CA PRO A 152 23.75 -11.83 8.23
C PRO A 152 23.00 -12.07 6.90
N TYR A 153 21.69 -11.89 6.89
CA TYR A 153 20.83 -12.03 5.71
C TYR A 153 20.14 -10.70 5.40
N ARG A 154 19.97 -10.41 4.11
CA ARG A 154 19.27 -9.20 3.66
C ARG A 154 17.76 -9.37 3.88
N ILE A 155 17.28 -8.90 5.02
CA ILE A 155 15.86 -8.89 5.38
C ILE A 155 15.36 -7.45 5.36
N GLU A 156 14.36 -7.16 4.53
CA GLU A 156 13.67 -5.88 4.59
C GLU A 156 12.57 -5.92 5.65
N VAL A 157 12.37 -4.80 6.34
CA VAL A 157 11.25 -4.62 7.27
C VAL A 157 10.48 -3.38 6.88
N SER A 158 9.17 -3.52 6.69
CA SER A 158 8.29 -2.42 6.28
C SER A 158 6.92 -2.48 6.95
N SER A 159 6.21 -1.36 6.95
CA SER A 159 4.79 -1.34 7.26
C SER A 159 3.96 -1.76 6.03
N ILE A 160 2.72 -2.19 6.25
CA ILE A 160 1.79 -2.57 5.17
C ILE A 160 1.63 -1.41 4.18
N ASP A 161 1.30 -0.22 4.69
CA ASP A 161 1.01 0.98 3.90
C ASP A 161 2.21 1.42 3.03
N ARG A 162 3.46 1.21 3.50
CA ARG A 162 4.67 1.55 2.72
C ARG A 162 5.07 0.48 1.71
N PHE A 163 4.50 -0.72 1.81
CA PHE A 163 4.85 -1.86 0.95
C PHE A 163 3.77 -2.15 -0.11
N GLN A 164 2.77 -1.28 -0.24
CA GLN A 164 1.79 -1.40 -1.31
C GLN A 164 2.45 -1.27 -2.69
N GLY A 165 1.92 -1.99 -3.68
CA GLY A 165 2.47 -2.05 -5.04
C GLY A 165 3.78 -2.85 -5.16
N ARG A 166 4.32 -3.36 -4.05
CA ARG A 166 5.55 -4.18 -4.02
C ARG A 166 5.24 -5.62 -3.68
N GLU A 167 6.16 -6.52 -3.99
CA GLU A 167 6.05 -7.96 -3.70
C GLU A 167 7.39 -8.53 -3.27
N ALA A 168 7.36 -9.70 -2.62
CA ALA A 168 8.55 -10.47 -2.26
C ALA A 168 8.29 -11.98 -2.32
N ASP A 169 9.33 -12.79 -2.42
CA ASP A 169 9.21 -14.25 -2.49
C ASP A 169 8.64 -14.81 -1.19
N VAL A 170 9.15 -14.33 -0.04
CA VAL A 170 8.67 -14.71 1.28
C VAL A 170 8.25 -13.47 2.06
N ILE A 171 7.01 -13.48 2.55
CA ILE A 171 6.50 -12.48 3.50
C ILE A 171 6.38 -13.11 4.88
N VAL A 172 7.01 -12.49 5.87
CA VAL A 172 6.78 -12.77 7.29
C VAL A 172 5.88 -11.68 7.86
N PHE A 173 4.61 -11.98 8.03
CA PHE A 173 3.63 -11.03 8.55
C PHE A 173 3.52 -11.12 10.08
N VAL A 174 3.98 -10.08 10.77
CA VAL A 174 3.98 -9.97 12.24
C VAL A 174 2.81 -9.09 12.70
N THR A 175 1.79 -9.71 13.31
CA THR A 175 0.53 -9.04 13.66
C THR A 175 0.61 -8.20 14.95
N VAL A 176 1.62 -8.42 15.78
CA VAL A 176 1.95 -7.67 17.03
C VAL A 176 0.96 -7.88 18.18
N ARG A 177 -0.34 -7.85 17.94
CA ARG A 177 -1.36 -7.79 19.00
C ARG A 177 -1.43 -9.08 19.81
N CYS A 178 -1.30 -8.93 21.13
CA CYS A 178 -1.50 -9.98 22.13
C CYS A 178 -2.35 -9.45 23.31
N LYS A 179 -3.46 -10.15 23.57
CA LYS A 179 -4.41 -10.23 24.72
C LYS A 179 -4.65 -9.07 25.72
N GLU A 180 -3.88 -7.99 25.79
CA GLU A 180 -4.01 -7.00 26.88
C GLU A 180 -5.06 -5.92 26.61
N HIS A 181 -5.26 -5.51 25.34
CA HIS A 181 -6.17 -4.41 24.99
C HIS A 181 -7.47 -4.81 24.29
N ARG A 182 -7.83 -6.10 24.25
CA ARG A 182 -9.04 -6.71 23.63
C ARG A 182 -9.36 -6.35 22.16
N GLU A 183 -8.84 -5.27 21.60
CA GLU A 183 -9.03 -4.83 20.23
C GLU A 183 -7.90 -5.31 19.32
N ILE A 184 -8.21 -5.58 18.06
CA ILE A 184 -7.21 -5.93 17.03
C ILE A 184 -6.71 -4.71 16.23
N GLY A 185 -7.32 -3.52 16.44
CA GLY A 185 -6.90 -2.25 15.85
C GLY A 185 -6.80 -2.29 14.32
N PHE A 186 -5.62 -1.94 13.77
CA PHE A 186 -5.30 -1.93 12.34
C PHE A 186 -5.56 -3.26 11.61
N LEU A 187 -5.72 -4.37 12.33
CA LEU A 187 -6.03 -5.68 11.75
C LEU A 187 -7.53 -5.89 11.45
N LYS A 188 -8.41 -4.93 11.81
CA LYS A 188 -9.82 -4.88 11.36
C LYS A 188 -9.95 -4.38 9.92
N ASP A 189 -8.93 -3.69 9.43
CA ASP A 189 -8.96 -3.08 8.11
C ASP A 189 -8.74 -4.14 7.03
N MET A 190 -9.83 -4.57 6.39
CA MET A 190 -9.83 -5.59 5.34
C MET A 190 -8.95 -5.21 4.15
N ARG A 191 -8.82 -3.91 3.84
CA ARG A 191 -7.98 -3.44 2.73
C ARG A 191 -6.50 -3.62 3.06
N ARG A 192 -6.09 -3.30 4.29
CA ARG A 192 -4.72 -3.58 4.79
C ARG A 192 -4.42 -5.07 4.84
N MET A 193 -5.41 -5.90 5.18
CA MET A 193 -5.26 -7.35 5.13
C MET A 193 -5.09 -7.85 3.70
N ASN A 194 -5.89 -7.36 2.75
CA ASN A 194 -5.74 -7.69 1.34
C ASN A 194 -4.34 -7.33 0.84
N VAL A 195 -3.81 -6.15 1.20
CA VAL A 195 -2.41 -5.81 0.87
C VAL A 195 -1.48 -6.84 1.49
N ALA A 196 -1.46 -6.99 2.82
CA ALA A 196 -0.49 -7.83 3.53
C ALA A 196 -0.47 -9.30 3.06
N LEU A 197 -1.64 -9.88 2.77
CA LEU A 197 -1.79 -11.28 2.40
C LEU A 197 -1.40 -11.57 0.94
N THR A 198 -1.40 -10.55 0.07
CA THR A 198 -1.15 -10.72 -1.37
C THR A 198 0.27 -10.32 -1.80
N ARG A 199 1.14 -9.93 -0.87
CA ARG A 199 2.52 -9.50 -1.19
C ARG A 199 3.50 -10.66 -1.41
N ALA A 200 3.12 -11.89 -1.02
CA ALA A 200 3.98 -13.07 -1.08
C ALA A 200 3.84 -13.78 -2.43
N ARG A 201 4.97 -14.06 -3.09
CA ARG A 201 5.01 -14.84 -4.33
C ARG A 201 5.12 -16.34 -4.10
N SER A 202 5.89 -16.76 -3.09
CA SER A 202 6.14 -18.18 -2.78
C SER A 202 5.59 -18.62 -1.43
N ALA A 203 5.79 -17.82 -0.38
CA ALA A 203 5.36 -18.21 0.97
C ALA A 203 4.95 -17.02 1.84
N LEU A 204 3.85 -17.21 2.58
CA LEU A 204 3.39 -16.31 3.63
C LEU A 204 3.51 -17.00 5.00
N ILE A 205 4.28 -16.39 5.90
CA ILE A 205 4.45 -16.84 7.28
C ILE A 205 3.77 -15.82 8.20
N VAL A 206 2.76 -16.24 8.96
CA VAL A 206 2.05 -15.35 9.88
C VAL A 206 2.52 -15.61 11.32
N VAL A 207 3.03 -14.57 11.98
CA VAL A 207 3.46 -14.59 13.39
C VAL A 207 2.49 -13.74 14.20
N GLY A 208 1.71 -14.39 15.07
CA GLY A 208 0.69 -13.72 15.86
C GLY A 208 -0.01 -14.63 16.88
N SER A 209 -0.82 -14.02 17.74
CA SER A 209 -1.66 -14.72 18.70
C SER A 209 -2.98 -15.15 18.07
N ARG A 210 -3.19 -16.46 17.87
CA ARG A 210 -4.43 -17.02 17.33
C ARG A 210 -5.66 -16.52 18.10
N VAL A 211 -5.63 -16.63 19.42
CA VAL A 211 -6.70 -16.18 20.32
C VAL A 211 -7.02 -14.70 20.10
N THR A 212 -6.00 -13.84 19.98
CA THR A 212 -6.23 -12.40 19.78
C THR A 212 -6.83 -12.09 18.41
N LEU A 213 -6.48 -12.85 17.38
CA LEU A 213 -6.98 -12.66 16.02
C LEU A 213 -8.39 -13.26 15.80
N THR A 214 -8.76 -14.32 16.52
CA THR A 214 -10.04 -15.01 16.34
C THR A 214 -11.09 -14.70 17.40
N GLU A 215 -10.69 -14.30 18.61
CA GLU A 215 -11.57 -14.14 19.78
C GLU A 215 -11.52 -12.72 20.38
N GLY A 216 -10.80 -11.77 19.78
CA GLY A 216 -10.79 -10.37 20.23
C GLY A 216 -12.13 -9.66 19.98
N THR A 217 -12.27 -8.40 20.45
CA THR A 217 -13.39 -7.49 20.10
C THR A 217 -13.30 -6.98 18.66
N ALA A 218 -12.77 -7.82 17.76
CA ALA A 218 -12.94 -7.65 16.34
C ALA A 218 -14.43 -7.68 16.02
N ASP A 219 -14.86 -6.87 15.07
CA ASP A 219 -16.16 -7.08 14.44
C ASP A 219 -16.22 -8.50 13.84
N GLU A 220 -17.44 -9.04 13.73
CA GLU A 220 -17.67 -10.43 13.32
C GLU A 220 -17.09 -10.73 11.93
N GLU A 221 -17.08 -9.74 11.03
CA GLU A 221 -16.50 -9.85 9.69
C GLU A 221 -14.99 -10.11 9.77
N SER A 222 -14.25 -9.26 10.48
CA SER A 222 -12.81 -9.41 10.69
C SER A 222 -12.48 -10.73 11.38
N ALA A 223 -13.22 -11.10 12.43
CA ALA A 223 -13.01 -12.35 13.16
C ALA A 223 -13.26 -13.58 12.28
N SER A 224 -14.29 -13.54 11.44
CA SER A 224 -14.62 -14.61 10.49
C SER A 224 -13.54 -14.78 9.44
N MET A 225 -13.04 -13.68 8.88
CA MET A 225 -11.89 -13.71 7.96
C MET A 225 -10.66 -14.35 8.61
N TRP A 226 -10.28 -13.92 9.82
CA TRP A 226 -9.13 -14.47 10.52
C TRP A 226 -9.30 -15.95 10.86
N ARG A 227 -10.51 -16.39 11.25
CA ARG A 227 -10.82 -17.81 11.44
C ARG A 227 -10.63 -18.61 10.15
N ARG A 228 -11.12 -18.10 9.02
CA ARG A 228 -10.96 -18.74 7.70
C ARG A 228 -9.50 -18.83 7.29
N LEU A 229 -8.76 -17.72 7.38
CA LEU A 229 -7.33 -17.66 7.04
C LEU A 229 -6.52 -18.63 7.91
N LEU A 230 -6.63 -18.53 9.25
CA LEU A 230 -5.89 -19.38 10.17
C LEU A 230 -6.34 -20.85 10.14
N GLY A 231 -7.51 -21.14 9.59
CA GLY A 231 -7.97 -22.49 9.28
C GLY A 231 -7.30 -23.09 8.04
N SER A 232 -6.89 -22.25 7.09
CA SER A 232 -6.17 -22.67 5.87
C SER A 232 -4.65 -22.79 6.06
N LEU A 233 -4.07 -22.16 7.09
CA LEU A 233 -2.63 -22.17 7.33
C LEU A 233 -2.18 -23.44 8.08
N THR A 234 -1.01 -23.94 7.69
CA THR A 234 -0.34 -25.02 8.44
C THR A 234 0.28 -24.47 9.72
N LYS A 235 -0.09 -25.04 10.87
CA LYS A 235 0.46 -24.62 12.16
C LYS A 235 1.87 -25.18 12.33
N VAL A 236 2.85 -24.28 12.44
CA VAL A 236 4.22 -24.62 12.82
C VAL A 236 4.42 -24.30 14.30
N LYS A 237 4.83 -25.28 15.10
CA LYS A 237 5.25 -25.05 16.48
C LYS A 237 6.74 -24.74 16.48
N LEU A 238 7.10 -23.51 16.81
CA LEU A 238 8.49 -23.15 17.02
C LEU A 238 8.89 -23.56 18.44
N GLU A 239 9.90 -24.42 18.55
CA GLU A 239 10.56 -24.68 19.82
C GLU A 239 11.50 -23.51 20.10
N VAL A 240 11.02 -22.53 20.87
CA VAL A 240 11.88 -21.45 21.34
C VAL A 240 12.75 -22.03 22.45
N PRO A 241 14.09 -22.05 22.33
CA PRO A 241 14.94 -22.42 23.43
C PRO A 241 14.68 -21.44 24.58
N VAL A 242 14.12 -21.94 25.67
CA VAL A 242 13.90 -21.16 26.89
C VAL A 242 15.26 -20.59 27.28
N LYS A 243 15.39 -19.26 27.36
CA LYS A 243 16.57 -18.59 27.93
C LYS A 243 16.66 -18.92 29.43
N GLY A 244 17.10 -20.14 29.75
CA GLY A 244 17.79 -20.43 30.99
C GLY A 244 19.24 -20.01 30.83
N SER A 245 19.76 -19.19 31.73
CA SER A 245 21.14 -18.66 31.78
C SER A 245 21.38 -17.27 31.18
N VAL A 246 20.61 -16.27 31.59
CA VAL A 246 21.20 -14.92 31.75
C VAL A 246 21.96 -14.95 33.06
N LYS A 247 23.28 -15.21 33.02
CA LYS A 247 24.15 -14.92 34.17
C LYS A 247 24.03 -13.44 34.48
N LYS A 248 23.60 -13.11 35.71
CA LYS A 248 23.77 -11.78 36.29
C LYS A 248 25.26 -11.42 36.20
N GLY A 249 25.57 -10.36 35.47
CA GLY A 249 26.92 -9.88 35.26
C GLY A 249 26.89 -8.52 34.59
N TRP A 250 26.27 -7.54 35.27
CA TRP A 250 26.54 -6.13 35.03
C TRP A 250 27.13 -5.60 36.34
N SER A 251 28.44 -5.44 36.34
CA SER A 251 29.18 -4.54 37.24
C SER A 251 29.25 -3.18 36.58
#